data_AF-A0A1I8H3G6-F1
#
_entry.id   AF-A0A1I8H3G6-F1
#
_cell.length_a   1.000
_cell.length_b   1.000
_cell.length_c   1.000
_cell.angle_alpha   90.00
_cell.angle_beta   90.00
_cell.angle_gamma   90.00
#
_symmetry.space_group_name_H-M   'P 1'
#
loop_
_entity.id
_entity.type
_entity.pdbx_description
1 polymer ?
#
loop_
_entity_poly.entity_id
_entity_poly.type
_entity_poly.pdbx_seq_one_letter_code
_entity_poly.pdbx_strand_id
1 'polypeptide(L)'
;MAAAVGGEQVEVKLEEKDLSVTDRDPKEINQHLKVKFEDIIAEPDPTVFSFDGVWVLSYKVFSSTKLWCYRITSLICAIPAAICWGIEFACLSFCTIWCWQPSIKAYEISLWYTRRIFEILLAVFLEPCFNAMGKCLSHIVVT
;
A
#
# COMPACT_ATOMS: atom_id res chain seq x y z
N MET A 1 -40.23 32.82 5.40
CA MET A 1 -38.99 32.66 4.61
C MET A 1 -38.42 31.31 4.99
N ALA A 2 -38.71 30.29 4.18
CA ALA A 2 -38.32 28.91 4.45
C ALA A 2 -36.88 28.69 3.95
N ALA A 3 -35.97 28.32 4.83
CA ALA A 3 -34.66 27.80 4.43
C ALA A 3 -34.83 26.30 4.18
N ALA A 4 -34.83 25.91 2.91
CA ALA A 4 -34.85 24.51 2.51
C ALA A 4 -33.50 23.87 2.86
N VAL A 5 -33.51 22.97 3.83
CA VAL A 5 -32.42 22.02 4.07
C VAL A 5 -32.47 21.00 2.93
N GLY A 6 -31.63 21.22 1.92
CA GLY A 6 -31.40 20.27 0.84
C GLY A 6 -30.54 19.12 1.35
N GLY A 7 -31.19 18.08 1.88
CA GLY A 7 -30.55 16.78 2.05
C GLY A 7 -30.32 16.16 0.68
N GLU A 8 -29.09 16.23 0.19
CA GLU A 8 -28.67 15.50 -1.02
C GLU A 8 -28.68 14.01 -0.69
N GLN A 9 -29.56 13.25 -1.35
CA GLN A 9 -29.51 11.79 -1.30
C GLN A 9 -28.27 11.36 -2.08
N VAL A 10 -27.22 10.97 -1.36
CA VAL A 10 -26.02 10.37 -1.95
C VAL A 10 -26.39 8.98 -2.48
N GLU A 11 -26.77 8.89 -3.75
CA GLU A 11 -26.91 7.64 -4.46
C GLU A 11 -25.51 7.02 -4.63
N VAL A 12 -25.17 6.05 -3.77
CA VAL A 12 -23.92 5.30 -3.85
C VAL A 12 -23.97 4.41 -5.09
N LYS A 13 -23.61 4.97 -6.23
CA LYS A 13 -23.46 4.25 -7.49
C LYS A 13 -22.17 3.44 -7.44
N LEU A 14 -22.26 2.20 -6.95
CA LEU A 14 -21.18 1.22 -7.02
C LEU A 14 -20.95 0.91 -8.50
N GLU A 15 -19.89 1.46 -9.10
CA GLU A 15 -19.42 1.01 -10.40
C GLU A 15 -19.03 -0.47 -10.29
N GLU A 16 -19.85 -1.37 -10.83
CA GLU A 16 -19.70 -2.84 -10.79
C GLU A 16 -18.42 -3.37 -11.48
N LYS A 17 -17.52 -2.49 -11.92
CA LYS A 17 -16.44 -2.83 -12.85
C LYS A 17 -15.16 -3.36 -12.18
N ASP A 18 -14.97 -3.14 -10.87
CA ASP A 18 -13.71 -3.49 -10.18
C ASP A 18 -13.82 -4.56 -9.09
N LEU A 19 -15.02 -5.09 -8.81
CA LEU A 19 -15.22 -6.17 -7.85
C LEU A 19 -15.27 -7.53 -8.55
N SER A 20 -14.12 -7.99 -9.02
CA SER A 20 -13.94 -9.39 -9.42
C SER A 20 -14.17 -10.29 -8.20
N VAL A 21 -15.33 -10.94 -8.12
CA VAL A 21 -15.66 -11.87 -7.02
C VAL A 21 -14.80 -13.15 -7.11
N THR A 22 -14.36 -13.47 -8.32
CA THR A 22 -13.60 -14.69 -8.66
C THR A 22 -12.14 -14.62 -8.22
N ASP A 23 -11.50 -13.45 -8.29
CA ASP A 23 -10.13 -13.24 -7.81
C ASP A 23 -10.06 -12.06 -6.84
N ARG A 24 -9.83 -12.38 -5.56
CA ARG A 24 -9.78 -11.43 -4.45
C ARG A 24 -8.35 -10.99 -4.10
N ASP A 25 -7.33 -11.59 -4.72
CA ASP A 25 -5.92 -11.22 -4.54
C ASP A 25 -5.19 -11.14 -5.90
N PRO A 26 -5.63 -10.26 -6.83
CA PRO A 26 -5.08 -10.18 -8.18
C PRO A 26 -3.62 -9.71 -8.22
N LYS A 27 -3.13 -9.09 -7.13
CA LYS A 27 -1.74 -8.65 -6.98
C LYS A 27 -0.87 -9.66 -6.24
N GLU A 28 -1.46 -10.78 -5.82
CA GLU A 28 -0.81 -11.85 -5.07
C GLU A 28 -0.02 -11.37 -3.84
N ILE A 29 -0.53 -10.35 -3.13
CA ILE A 29 0.16 -9.80 -1.97
C ILE A 29 0.16 -10.77 -0.78
N ASN A 30 -0.76 -11.74 -0.78
CA ASN A 30 -0.96 -12.69 0.31
C ASN A 30 -0.45 -14.11 -0.01
N GLN A 31 0.55 -14.26 -0.89
CA GLN A 31 1.14 -15.57 -1.23
C GLN A 31 1.58 -16.36 0.02
N HIS A 32 2.12 -15.68 1.02
CA HIS A 32 2.58 -16.28 2.28
C HIS A 32 1.45 -16.92 3.12
N LEU A 33 0.18 -16.58 2.88
CA LEU A 33 -0.98 -17.17 3.56
C LEU A 33 -1.54 -18.40 2.82
N LYS A 34 -1.04 -18.70 1.61
CA LYS A 34 -1.44 -19.86 0.80
C LYS A 34 -0.80 -21.15 1.35
N VAL A 35 -1.25 -21.60 2.52
CA VAL A 35 -0.79 -22.85 3.15
C VAL A 35 -1.62 -24.05 2.68
N LYS A 36 -0.96 -25.09 2.16
CA LYS A 36 -1.61 -26.36 1.76
C LYS A 36 -1.56 -27.40 2.89
N PHE A 37 -2.37 -28.45 2.78
CA PHE A 37 -2.41 -29.53 3.78
C PHE A 37 -1.08 -30.27 3.83
N GLU A 38 -0.51 -30.53 2.66
CA GLU A 38 0.77 -31.22 2.48
C GLU A 38 1.91 -30.40 3.13
N ASP A 39 1.88 -29.07 3.06
CA ASP A 39 2.91 -28.22 3.66
C ASP A 39 2.96 -28.30 5.19
N ILE A 40 1.89 -28.79 5.84
CA ILE A 40 1.77 -28.84 7.30
C ILE A 40 2.05 -30.25 7.85
N ILE A 41 1.43 -31.26 7.24
CA ILE A 41 1.38 -32.62 7.77
C ILE A 41 2.35 -33.56 7.04
N ALA A 42 2.86 -33.18 5.85
CA ALA A 42 3.64 -34.02 4.93
C ALA A 42 4.33 -35.22 5.59
N GLU A 43 3.85 -36.42 5.29
CA GLU A 43 4.50 -37.65 5.72
C GLU A 43 5.78 -37.86 4.89
N PRO A 44 6.98 -37.83 5.50
CA PRO A 44 8.24 -37.73 4.76
C PRO A 44 8.78 -39.08 4.26
N ASP A 45 8.35 -40.20 4.84
CA ASP A 45 8.93 -41.52 4.60
C ASP A 45 7.87 -42.48 4.02
N PRO A 46 8.10 -43.06 2.82
CA PRO A 46 7.16 -43.95 2.16
C PRO A 46 6.97 -45.31 2.86
N THR A 47 7.79 -45.63 3.87
CA THR A 47 7.68 -46.88 4.64
C THR A 47 6.75 -46.78 5.85
N VAL A 48 6.33 -45.57 6.25
CA VAL A 48 5.49 -45.29 7.43
C VAL A 48 4.31 -44.38 7.08
N PHE A 49 3.68 -44.60 5.92
CA PHE A 49 2.46 -43.87 5.57
C PHE A 49 1.28 -44.27 6.46
N SER A 50 0.46 -43.27 6.81
CA SER A 50 -0.86 -43.51 7.37
C SER A 50 -1.77 -44.20 6.34
N PHE A 51 -2.82 -44.86 6.81
CA PHE A 51 -3.79 -45.50 5.91
C PHE A 51 -4.41 -44.47 4.95
N ASP A 52 -4.55 -44.80 3.67
CA ASP A 52 -5.09 -43.91 2.62
C ASP A 52 -6.43 -43.25 3.01
N GLY A 53 -7.32 -44.00 3.66
CA GLY A 53 -8.60 -43.48 4.13
C GLY A 53 -8.47 -42.40 5.19
N VAL A 54 -7.49 -42.52 6.09
CA VAL A 54 -7.19 -41.53 7.13
C VAL A 54 -6.58 -40.29 6.49
N TRP A 55 -5.66 -40.46 5.54
CA TRP A 55 -5.07 -39.35 4.78
C TRP A 55 -6.13 -38.51 4.06
N VAL A 56 -6.99 -39.15 3.26
CA VAL A 56 -8.06 -38.46 2.50
C VAL A 56 -9.08 -37.80 3.42
N LEU A 57 -9.51 -38.49 4.50
CA LEU A 57 -10.45 -37.92 5.45
C LEU A 57 -9.85 -36.69 6.16
N SER A 58 -8.58 -36.77 6.55
CA SER A 58 -7.87 -35.68 7.22
C SER A 58 -7.75 -34.46 6.31
N TYR A 59 -7.39 -34.66 5.04
CA TYR A 59 -7.38 -33.61 4.02
C TYR A 59 -8.76 -32.94 3.88
N LYS A 60 -9.84 -33.74 3.80
CA LYS A 60 -11.20 -33.24 3.63
C LYS A 60 -11.69 -32.45 4.85
N VAL A 61 -11.46 -32.97 6.05
CA VAL A 61 -11.84 -32.31 7.31
C VAL A 61 -11.03 -31.04 7.51
N PHE A 62 -9.71 -31.07 7.30
CA PHE A 62 -8.84 -29.89 7.38
C PHE A 62 -9.31 -28.77 6.46
N SER A 63 -9.52 -29.09 5.18
CA SER A 63 -9.94 -28.12 4.17
C SER A 63 -11.32 -27.50 4.49
N SER A 64 -12.26 -28.33 4.95
CA SER A 64 -13.61 -27.89 5.32
C SER A 64 -13.58 -26.97 6.55
N THR A 65 -12.87 -27.38 7.60
CA THR A 65 -12.75 -26.60 8.84
C THR A 65 -12.07 -25.25 8.56
N LYS A 66 -10.96 -25.24 7.83
CA LYS A 66 -10.26 -24.00 7.42
C LYS A 66 -11.20 -23.04 6.69
N LEU A 67 -11.98 -23.55 5.74
CA LEU A 67 -12.93 -22.73 4.97
C LEU A 67 -14.01 -22.11 5.87
N TRP A 68 -14.68 -22.92 6.70
CA TRP A 68 -15.79 -22.43 7.51
C TRP A 68 -15.33 -21.49 8.63
N CYS A 69 -14.22 -21.80 9.31
CA CYS A 69 -13.61 -20.89 10.28
C CYS A 69 -13.27 -19.55 9.63
N TYR A 70 -12.61 -19.56 8.47
CA TYR A 70 -12.28 -18.34 7.75
C TYR A 70 -13.52 -17.54 7.37
N ARG A 71 -14.59 -18.18 6.87
CA ARG A 71 -15.83 -17.49 6.50
C ARG A 71 -16.50 -16.82 7.70
N ILE A 72 -16.59 -17.52 8.84
CA ILE A 72 -17.22 -16.97 10.06
C ILE A 72 -16.39 -15.81 10.61
N THR A 73 -15.07 -15.98 10.74
CA THR A 73 -14.19 -14.90 11.21
C THR A 73 -14.23 -13.71 10.27
N SER A 74 -14.26 -13.93 8.95
CA SER A 74 -14.38 -12.85 7.98
C SER A 74 -15.70 -12.12 8.09
N LEU A 75 -16.83 -12.80 8.33
CA LEU A 75 -18.11 -12.12 8.52
C LEU A 75 -18.11 -11.20 9.75
N ILE A 76 -17.50 -11.65 10.84
CA ILE A 76 -17.47 -10.89 12.10
C ILE A 76 -16.47 -9.73 12.01
N CYS A 77 -15.29 -9.96 11.41
CA CYS A 77 -14.18 -9.01 11.48
C CYS A 77 -14.01 -8.16 10.20
N ALA A 78 -14.33 -8.69 9.02
CA ALA A 78 -14.06 -7.98 7.77
C ALA A 78 -15.00 -6.78 7.57
N ILE A 79 -16.27 -6.88 7.99
CA ILE A 79 -17.22 -5.76 7.83
C ILE A 79 -16.80 -4.57 8.72
N PRO A 80 -16.54 -4.73 10.04
CA PRO A 80 -16.01 -3.64 10.85
C PRO A 80 -14.68 -3.09 10.33
N ALA A 81 -13.75 -3.96 9.93
CA ALA A 81 -12.46 -3.53 9.41
C ALA A 81 -12.60 -2.70 8.13
N ALA A 82 -13.49 -3.10 7.21
CA ALA A 82 -13.76 -2.35 5.98
C ALA A 82 -14.32 -0.94 6.28
N ILE A 83 -15.21 -0.82 7.27
CA ILE A 83 -15.73 0.48 7.72
C ILE A 83 -14.60 1.35 8.29
N CYS A 84 -13.77 0.80 9.18
CA CYS A 84 -12.65 1.52 9.77
C CYS A 84 -11.67 2.05 8.70
N TRP A 85 -11.24 1.18 7.78
CA TRP A 85 -10.33 1.59 6.69
C TRP A 85 -10.98 2.57 5.72
N GLY A 86 -12.27 2.42 5.42
CA GLY A 86 -13.02 3.36 4.58
C GLY A 86 -13.05 4.77 5.18
N ILE A 87 -13.31 4.88 6.49
CA ILE A 87 -13.27 6.17 7.20
C ILE A 87 -11.86 6.75 7.20
N GLU A 88 -10.84 5.95 7.51
CA GLU A 88 -9.44 6.39 7.53
C GLU A 88 -9.04 6.99 6.18
N PHE A 89 -9.29 6.27 5.07
CA PHE A 89 -8.96 6.76 3.74
C PHE A 89 -9.77 7.99 3.32
N ALA A 90 -11.04 8.11 3.76
CA ALA A 90 -11.84 9.29 3.52
C ALA A 90 -11.24 10.52 4.25
N CYS A 91 -10.88 10.38 5.52
CA CYS A 91 -10.23 11.43 6.30
C CYS A 91 -8.87 11.82 5.72
N LEU A 92 -8.04 10.84 5.36
CA LEU A 92 -6.74 11.08 4.71
C LEU A 92 -6.91 11.84 3.39
N SER A 93 -7.90 11.47 2.58
CA SER A 93 -8.19 12.16 1.31
C SER A 93 -8.63 13.61 1.55
N PHE A 94 -9.53 13.83 2.51
CA PHE A 94 -9.96 15.17 2.90
C PHE A 94 -8.77 16.02 3.35
N CYS A 95 -7.98 15.53 4.31
CA CYS A 95 -6.79 16.24 4.77
C CYS A 95 -5.81 16.52 3.63
N THR A 96 -5.62 15.56 2.72
CA THR A 96 -4.68 15.72 1.60
C THR A 96 -5.09 16.87 0.69
N ILE A 97 -6.36 16.92 0.30
CA ILE A 97 -6.89 17.93 -0.63
C ILE A 97 -6.97 19.30 0.05
N TRP A 98 -7.53 19.35 1.26
CA TRP A 98 -7.89 20.62 1.90
C TRP A 98 -6.78 21.20 2.78
N CYS A 99 -5.86 20.38 3.27
CA CYS A 99 -4.78 20.83 4.16
C CYS A 99 -3.40 20.67 3.50
N TRP A 100 -3.04 19.47 3.04
CA TRP A 100 -1.68 19.20 2.58
C TRP A 100 -1.35 19.87 1.25
N GLN A 101 -2.19 19.72 0.22
CA GLN A 101 -1.95 20.34 -1.09
C GLN A 101 -1.77 21.87 -1.00
N PRO A 102 -2.64 22.66 -0.34
CA PRO A 102 -2.42 24.09 -0.21
C PRO A 102 -1.20 24.42 0.66
N SER A 103 -0.95 23.66 1.72
CA SER A 103 0.23 23.88 2.57
C SER A 103 1.53 23.66 1.80
N ILE A 104 1.63 22.56 1.03
CA ILE A 104 2.79 22.27 0.18
C ILE A 104 2.99 23.40 -0.83
N LYS A 105 1.91 23.91 -1.44
CA LYS A 105 2.01 25.04 -2.37
C LYS A 105 2.49 26.32 -1.70
N ALA A 106 2.05 26.61 -0.48
CA ALA A 106 2.53 27.75 0.30
C ALA A 106 4.02 27.61 0.67
N TYR A 107 4.45 26.41 1.07
CA TYR A 107 5.86 26.11 1.34
C TYR A 107 6.72 26.20 0.07
N GLU A 108 6.23 25.72 -1.08
CA GLU A 108 6.92 25.82 -2.37
C GLU A 108 7.22 27.27 -2.73
N ILE A 109 6.24 28.17 -2.56
CA ILE A 109 6.42 29.61 -2.77
C ILE A 109 7.46 30.18 -1.79
N SER A 110 7.38 29.81 -0.50
CA SER A 110 8.32 30.29 0.53
C SER A 110 9.75 29.82 0.27
N LEU A 111 9.91 28.56 -0.13
CA LEU A 111 11.20 27.96 -0.47
C LEU A 111 11.77 28.50 -1.77
N TRP A 112 10.94 28.94 -2.73
CA TRP A 112 11.43 29.54 -3.97
C TRP A 112 12.33 30.76 -3.70
N TYR A 113 11.92 31.66 -2.80
CA TYR A 113 12.74 32.81 -2.41
C TYR A 113 14.06 32.38 -1.73
N THR A 114 13.97 31.41 -0.81
CA THR A 114 15.12 30.89 -0.08
C THR A 114 16.12 30.22 -1.03
N ARG A 115 15.61 29.40 -1.95
CA ARG A 115 16.38 28.75 -3.00
C ARG A 115 17.10 29.77 -3.86
N ARG A 116 16.41 30.85 -4.28
CA ARG A 116 17.03 31.89 -5.12
C ARG A 116 18.19 32.57 -4.41
N ILE A 117 18.06 32.87 -3.12
CA ILE A 117 19.16 33.43 -2.32
C ILE A 117 20.31 32.42 -2.24
N PHE A 118 20.00 31.16 -1.96
CA PHE A 118 21.01 30.11 -1.87
C PHE A 118 21.76 29.90 -3.18
N GLU A 119 21.06 29.88 -4.33
CA GLU A 119 21.67 29.82 -5.65
C GLU A 119 22.66 30.96 -5.90
N ILE A 120 22.31 32.19 -5.50
CA ILE A 120 23.22 33.34 -5.62
C ILE A 120 24.45 33.15 -4.72
N LEU A 121 24.27 32.68 -3.48
CA LEU A 121 25.40 32.41 -2.58
C LEU A 121 26.33 31.33 -3.15
N LEU A 122 25.77 30.24 -3.67
CA LEU A 122 26.55 29.18 -4.32
C LEU A 122 27.34 29.73 -5.52
N ALA A 123 26.71 30.55 -6.37
CA ALA A 123 27.37 31.18 -7.51
C ALA A 123 28.52 32.12 -7.08
N VAL A 124 28.32 32.91 -6.02
CA VAL A 124 29.34 33.87 -5.58
C VAL A 124 30.51 33.19 -4.86
N PHE A 125 30.25 32.17 -4.04
CA PHE A 125 31.28 31.58 -3.17
C PHE A 125 31.85 30.27 -3.72
N LEU A 126 30.99 29.37 -4.17
CA LEU A 126 31.40 28.01 -4.53
C LEU A 126 31.82 27.90 -5.98
N GLU A 127 31.16 28.60 -6.90
CA GLU A 127 31.54 28.63 -8.32
C GLU A 127 33.01 29.04 -8.56
N PRO A 128 33.54 30.13 -7.98
CA PRO A 128 34.96 30.46 -8.14
C PRO A 128 35.90 29.43 -7.50
N CYS A 129 35.52 28.85 -6.35
CA CYS A 129 36.31 27.80 -5.70
C CYS A 129 36.41 26.54 -6.57
N PHE A 130 35.29 26.08 -7.12
CA PHE A 130 35.26 24.92 -8.01
C PHE A 130 35.98 25.19 -9.33
N ASN A 131 35.85 26.39 -9.89
CA ASN A 131 36.59 26.79 -11.08
C ASN A 131 38.11 26.81 -10.82
N ALA A 132 38.55 27.30 -9.65
CA ALA A 132 39.95 27.27 -9.25
C ALA A 132 40.47 25.83 -9.10
N MET A 133 39.73 24.96 -8.39
CA MET A 133 40.10 23.54 -8.24
C MET A 133 40.13 22.81 -9.59
N GLY A 134 39.18 23.08 -10.48
CA GLY A 134 39.17 22.55 -11.84
C GLY A 134 40.41 22.95 -12.63
N LYS A 135 40.85 24.21 -12.52
CA LYS A 135 42.11 24.69 -13.13
C LYS A 135 43.36 24.05 -12.54
N CYS A 136 43.38 23.77 -11.23
CA CYS A 136 44.50 23.06 -10.61
C CYS A 136 44.65 21.64 -11.15
N LEU A 137 43.54 20.97 -11.47
CA LEU A 137 43.53 19.60 -12.00
C LEU A 137 43.60 19.53 -13.52
N SER A 138 43.30 20.62 -14.24
CA SER A 138 43.26 20.62 -15.72
C SER A 138 44.62 20.40 -16.39
N HIS A 139 45.71 20.53 -15.64
CA HIS A 139 47.07 20.27 -16.14
C HIS A 139 47.56 18.84 -15.92
N ILE A 140 46.79 17.97 -15.26
CA ILE A 140 47.15 16.57 -15.05
C ILE A 140 46.64 15.75 -16.24
N VAL A 141 47.55 15.37 -17.14
CA VAL A 141 47.28 14.44 -18.24
C VAL A 141 47.87 13.08 -17.85
N VAL A 142 47.01 12.08 -17.65
CA VAL A 142 47.43 10.70 -17.38
C VAL A 142 47.78 10.04 -18.71
N THR A 143 49.03 9.56 -18.83
CA THR A 143 49.54 8.78 -19.97
C THR A 143 49.37 7.28 -19.72
#